data_AF-A0A4R1KEZ8-F1
#
_entry.id   AF-A0A4R1KEZ8-F1
#
_cell.length_a   1.000
_cell.length_b   1.000
_cell.length_c   1.000
_cell.angle_alpha   90.00
_cell.angle_beta   90.00
_cell.angle_gamma   90.00
#
_symmetry.space_group_name_H-M   'P 1'
#
loop_
_entity.id
_entity.type
_entity.pdbx_description
1 polymer ?
#
loop_
_entity_poly.entity_id
_entity_poly.type
_entity_poly.pdbx_seq_one_letter_code
_entity_poly.pdbx_strand_id
1 'polypeptide(L)'
;MFSMNHTMYLFPLRILKQLFNDDGYDNAGDQILQCLNGVCRNNTKVSTRFHFDTSHTNQWFHYLGLSVSGLNSKQQKCFEKALNKAGFIYSN
;
A
#
# COMPACT_ATOMS: atom_id res chain seq x y z
N MET A 1 -21.92 -13.32 7.85
CA MET A 1 -20.61 -13.64 7.24
C MET A 1 -20.04 -12.33 6.72
N PHE A 2 -19.10 -11.69 7.44
CA PHE A 2 -18.54 -10.42 6.99
C PHE A 2 -17.59 -10.70 5.84
N SER A 3 -17.91 -10.22 4.64
CA SER A 3 -16.99 -10.26 3.50
C SER A 3 -15.71 -9.53 3.90
N MET A 4 -14.59 -10.25 3.94
CA MET A 4 -13.29 -9.62 4.14
C MET A 4 -12.99 -8.83 2.87
N ASN A 5 -13.04 -7.50 2.95
CA ASN A 5 -12.61 -6.67 1.83
C ASN A 5 -11.12 -6.94 1.59
N HIS A 6 -10.82 -7.36 0.37
CA HIS A 6 -9.48 -7.50 -0.16
C HIS A 6 -9.28 -6.35 -1.15
N THR A 7 -8.38 -5.43 -0.83
CA THR A 7 -8.04 -4.28 -1.67
C THR A 7 -6.58 -4.39 -2.09
N MET A 8 -6.30 -4.08 -3.36
CA MET A 8 -4.95 -4.06 -3.90
C MET A 8 -4.55 -2.63 -4.17
N TYR A 9 -3.41 -2.20 -3.61
CA TYR A 9 -2.84 -0.88 -3.83
C TYR A 9 -1.60 -1.00 -4.71
N LEU A 10 -1.54 -0.22 -5.79
CA LEU A 10 -0.44 -0.21 -6.74
C LEU A 10 0.32 1.11 -6.65
N PHE A 11 1.57 1.05 -6.21
CA PHE A 11 2.46 2.21 -6.04
C PHE A 11 3.51 2.23 -7.18
N PRO A 12 3.52 3.24 -8.05
CA PRO A 12 4.50 3.31 -9.14
C PRO A 12 5.94 3.39 -8.62
N LEU A 13 6.81 2.45 -9.00
CA LEU A 13 8.20 2.41 -8.50
C LEU A 13 8.98 3.68 -8.84
N ARG A 14 8.71 4.28 -10.00
CA ARG A 14 9.34 5.55 -10.41
C ARG A 14 9.06 6.68 -9.42
N ILE A 15 7.86 6.74 -8.86
CA ILE A 15 7.48 7.75 -7.88
C ILE A 15 8.08 7.42 -6.51
N LEU A 16 8.09 6.14 -6.11
CA LEU A 16 8.74 5.73 -4.87
C LEU A 16 10.23 6.09 -4.86
N LYS A 17 10.94 5.86 -5.97
CA LYS A 17 12.34 6.28 -6.13
C LYS A 17 12.55 7.78 -5.96
N GLN A 18 11.61 8.61 -6.42
CA GLN A 18 11.69 10.07 -6.23
C GLN A 18 11.47 10.49 -4.78
N LEU A 19 10.62 9.76 -4.05
CA LEU A 19 10.29 10.06 -2.66
C LEU A 19 11.37 9.57 -1.68
N PHE A 20 12.02 8.44 -1.98
CA PHE A 20 12.87 7.72 -1.02
C PHE A 20 14.30 7.41 -1.52
N ASN A 21 14.71 7.94 -2.69
CA ASN A 21 16.02 7.69 -3.32
C ASN A 21 16.29 6.19 -3.61
N ASP A 22 17.55 5.78 -3.75
CA ASP A 22 17.95 4.43 -4.21
C ASP A 22 17.66 3.30 -3.20
N ASP A 23 17.61 3.59 -1.89
CA ASP A 23 17.16 2.66 -0.83
C ASP A 23 15.62 2.63 -0.69
N GLY A 24 14.92 3.12 -1.72
CA GLY A 24 13.59 3.69 -1.53
C GLY A 24 12.43 2.71 -1.36
N TYR A 25 12.58 1.45 -1.76
CA TYR A 25 11.46 0.50 -1.73
C TYR A 25 11.20 -0.09 -0.35
N ASP A 26 12.25 -0.42 0.39
CA ASP A 26 12.12 -0.95 1.76
C ASP A 26 11.60 0.15 2.68
N ASN A 27 12.14 1.36 2.57
CA ASN A 27 11.66 2.54 3.28
C ASN A 27 10.21 2.88 2.94
N ALA A 28 9.81 2.77 1.66
CA ALA A 28 8.42 2.94 1.26
C ALA A 28 7.52 1.87 1.88
N GLY A 29 7.95 0.60 1.88
CA GLY A 29 7.23 -0.51 2.52
C GLY A 29 7.00 -0.26 4.00
N ASP A 30 8.03 0.14 4.73
CA ASP A 30 7.96 0.45 6.16
C ASP A 30 6.99 1.60 6.45
N GLN A 31 7.04 2.69 5.68
CA GLN A 31 6.13 3.81 5.89
C GLN A 31 4.68 3.46 5.52
N ILE A 32 4.46 2.63 4.50
CA ILE A 32 3.14 2.10 4.15
C ILE A 32 2.60 1.25 5.31
N LEU A 33 3.42 0.36 5.87
CA LEU A 33 3.05 -0.45 7.03
C LEU A 33 2.81 0.40 8.28
N GLN A 34 3.57 1.48 8.49
CA GLN A 34 3.35 2.43 9.57
C GLN A 34 1.98 3.12 9.43
N CYS A 35 1.61 3.54 8.21
CA CYS A 35 0.28 4.10 7.93
C CYS A 35 -0.82 3.08 8.24
N LEU A 36 -0.63 1.82 7.87
CA LEU A 36 -1.59 0.74 8.11
C LEU A 36 -1.73 0.43 9.61
N ASN A 37 -0.62 0.31 10.33
CA ASN A 37 -0.61 0.08 11.78
C ASN A 37 -1.29 1.23 12.54
N GLY A 38 -1.13 2.47 12.07
CA GLY A 38 -1.80 3.63 12.68
C GLY A 38 -3.33 3.58 12.62
N VAL A 39 -3.91 2.82 11.69
CA VAL A 39 -5.38 2.71 11.55
C VAL A 39 -5.95 1.39 12.09
N CYS A 40 -5.09 0.39 12.29
CA CYS A 40 -5.45 -0.90 12.86
C CYS A 40 -5.42 -0.79 14.39
N ARG A 41 -6.57 -0.90 15.04
CA ARG A 41 -6.64 -0.97 16.51
C ARG A 41 -6.28 -2.38 16.99
N ASN A 42 -5.80 -2.50 18.23
CA ASN A 42 -5.61 -3.77 18.94
C ASN A 42 -6.81 -4.70 18.66
N ASN A 43 -6.57 -5.85 18.02
CA ASN A 43 -7.52 -6.88 17.54
C ASN A 43 -8.01 -6.81 16.08
N THR A 44 -7.60 -5.85 15.25
CA THR A 44 -7.87 -5.96 13.80
C THR A 44 -6.88 -6.94 13.19
N LYS A 45 -7.34 -8.15 12.81
CA LYS A 45 -6.53 -9.10 12.04
C LYS A 45 -6.44 -8.62 10.60
N VAL A 46 -5.32 -8.01 10.24
CA VAL A 46 -5.03 -7.57 8.87
C VAL A 46 -3.95 -8.47 8.29
N SER A 47 -4.14 -8.90 7.05
CA SER A 47 -3.12 -9.62 6.28
C SER A 47 -2.61 -8.70 5.19
N THR A 48 -1.29 -8.62 5.04
CA THR A 48 -0.62 -7.87 3.98
C THR A 48 0.27 -8.78 3.15
N ARG A 49 0.37 -8.49 1.85
CA ARG A 49 1.36 -9.12 0.97
C ARG A 49 1.89 -8.08 -0.01
N PHE A 50 3.21 -7.94 -0.04
CA PHE A 50 3.90 -7.16 -1.05
C PHE A 50 4.29 -8.03 -2.24
N HIS A 51 4.26 -7.45 -3.44
CA HIS A 51 4.79 -8.04 -4.65
C HIS A 51 5.20 -6.93 -5.63
N PHE A 52 6.09 -7.24 -6.56
CA PHE A 52 6.34 -6.37 -7.71
C PHE A 52 5.43 -6.78 -8.84
N ASP A 53 4.62 -5.84 -9.33
CA ASP A 53 3.84 -6.04 -10.53
C ASP A 53 4.63 -5.51 -11.73
N THR A 54 4.99 -6.45 -12.61
CA THR A 54 5.67 -6.21 -13.88
C THR A 54 4.80 -6.58 -15.08
N SER A 55 3.52 -6.90 -14.85
CA SER A 55 2.58 -7.44 -15.83
C SER A 55 1.81 -6.33 -16.55
N HIS A 56 2.52 -5.52 -17.33
CA HIS A 56 1.94 -4.43 -18.09
C HIS A 56 2.69 -4.27 -19.43
N THR A 57 2.02 -3.67 -20.41
CA THR A 57 2.56 -3.51 -21.77
C THR A 57 3.82 -2.64 -21.82
N ASN A 58 4.01 -1.73 -20.85
CA ASN A 58 5.21 -0.89 -20.75
C ASN A 58 6.27 -1.53 -19.86
N GLN A 59 7.32 -2.11 -20.44
CA GLN A 59 8.40 -2.80 -19.72
C GLN A 59 9.23 -1.90 -18.78
N TRP A 60 9.10 -0.57 -18.89
CA TRP A 60 9.88 0.38 -18.09
C TRP A 60 9.16 0.88 -16.83
N PHE A 61 7.94 0.41 -16.58
CA PHE A 61 7.07 1.01 -15.58
C PHE A 61 6.46 -0.02 -14.63
N HIS A 62 7.17 -0.32 -13.54
CA HIS A 62 6.74 -1.30 -12.55
C HIS A 62 5.97 -0.69 -11.38
N TYR A 63 5.18 -1.50 -10.69
CA TYR A 63 4.52 -1.15 -9.44
C TYR A 63 5.01 -2.00 -8.27
N LEU A 64 5.03 -1.40 -7.08
CA LEU A 64 4.95 -2.14 -5.82
C LEU A 64 3.47 -2.37 -5.52
N GLY A 65 3.04 -3.62 -5.53
CA GLY A 65 1.69 -4.01 -5.17
C GLY A 65 1.60 -4.37 -3.69
N LEU A 66 0.61 -3.83 -2.99
CA LEU A 66 0.22 -4.22 -1.64
C LEU A 66 -1.20 -4.76 -1.65
N SER A 67 -1.35 -6.06 -1.38
CA SER A 67 -2.65 -6.65 -1.07
C SER A 67 -2.94 -6.49 0.42
N VAL A 68 -4.09 -5.93 0.77
CA VAL A 68 -4.56 -5.79 2.16
C VAL A 68 -5.92 -6.45 2.33
N SER A 69 -6.02 -7.34 3.31
CA SER A 69 -7.27 -8.01 3.68
C SER A 69 -7.65 -7.72 5.13
N GLY A 70 -8.95 -7.60 5.39
CA GLY A 70 -9.50 -7.52 6.74
C GLY A 70 -9.76 -6.10 7.25
N LEU A 71 -9.54 -5.08 6.42
CA LEU A 71 -9.96 -3.71 6.73
C LEU A 71 -11.47 -3.55 6.50
N ASN A 72 -12.16 -2.92 7.45
CA ASN A 72 -13.50 -2.40 7.19
C ASN A 72 -13.44 -1.08 6.39
N SER A 73 -14.56 -0.65 5.80
CA SER A 73 -14.60 0.55 4.94
C SER A 73 -14.14 1.84 5.62
N LYS A 74 -14.30 1.97 6.95
CA LYS A 74 -13.81 3.14 7.70
C LYS A 74 -12.29 3.09 7.82
N GLN A 75 -11.73 1.93 8.17
CA GLN A 75 -10.29 1.74 8.27
C GLN A 75 -9.61 1.91 6.92
N GLN A 76 -10.21 1.39 5.85
CA GLN A 76 -9.73 1.55 4.49
C GLN A 76 -9.63 3.04 4.11
N LYS A 77 -10.69 3.83 4.34
CA LYS A 77 -10.66 5.29 4.11
C LYS A 77 -9.63 6.01 4.98
N CYS A 78 -9.44 5.59 6.23
CA CYS A 78 -8.41 6.15 7.09
C CYS A 78 -7.00 5.81 6.60
N PHE A 79 -6.79 4.58 6.10
CA PHE A 79 -5.52 4.15 5.54
C PHE A 79 -5.17 4.95 4.29
N GLU A 80 -6.12 5.11 3.36
CA GLU A 80 -5.98 5.92 2.15
C GLU A 80 -5.65 7.38 2.48
N LYS A 81 -6.31 7.95 3.50
CA LYS A 81 -5.96 9.30 4.00
C LYS A 81 -4.54 9.37 4.56
N ALA A 82 -4.09 8.34 5.28
CA ALA A 82 -2.73 8.29 5.83
C ALA A 82 -1.68 8.20 4.71
N LEU A 83 -1.92 7.36 3.70
CA LEU A 83 -1.07 7.25 2.51
C LEU A 83 -0.95 8.59 1.76
N ASN A 84 -2.08 9.25 1.49
CA ASN A 84 -2.09 10.56 0.84
C ASN A 84 -1.34 11.62 1.67
N LYS A 85 -1.50 11.62 3.00
CA LYS A 85 -0.76 12.53 3.89
C LYS A 85 0.74 12.27 3.89
N ALA A 86 1.16 11.01 3.72
CA ALA A 86 2.55 10.62 3.58
C ALA A 86 3.12 10.89 2.18
N GLY A 87 2.30 11.36 1.23
CA GLY A 87 2.73 11.73 -0.13
C GLY A 87 2.71 10.57 -1.13
N PHE A 88 2.14 9.42 -0.77
CA PHE A 88 2.04 8.30 -1.70
C PHE A 88 1.01 8.58 -2.81
N ILE A 89 1.39 8.22 -4.03
CA ILE A 89 0.49 8.15 -5.19
C ILE A 89 0.26 6.67 -5.49
N TYR A 90 -1.01 6.27 -5.62
CA TYR A 90 -1.38 4.88 -5.86
C TYR A 90 -2.69 4.75 -6.65
N SER A 91 -2.92 3.55 -7.18
CA SER A 91 -4.22 3.09 -7.71
C SER A 91 -4.76 1.96 -6.83
N ASN A 92 -6.08 1.86 -6.65
CA ASN A 92 -6.71 0.83 -5.82
C ASN A 92 -8.01 0.27 -6.40
#